data_AF-A0A7S1QYS6-F1
#
_entry.id   AF-A0A7S1QYS6-F1
#
_cell.length_a   1.000
_cell.length_b   1.000
_cell.length_c   1.000
_cell.angle_alpha   90.00
_cell.angle_beta   90.00
_cell.angle_gamma   90.00
#
_symmetry.space_group_name_H-M   'P 1'
#
loop_
_entity.id
_entity.type
_entity.pdbx_description
1 polymer ?
#
loop_
_entity_poly.entity_id
_entity_poly.type
_entity_poly.pdbx_seq_one_letter_code
_entity_poly.pdbx_strand_id
1 'polypeptide(L)'
;SKHTVLVRSDGEAVACGENRWGQCTVPPLPEGLTYSIPSHLRTDVVITLHPGRTGPSDVEVKCIGMSGAEVAALKFSPEHDRPLLFAARSATAEKLGLPVGKVQLVLPDGTLLPGSRDATPLPDIVGPILERAA
;
A
#
# COMPACT_ATOMS: atom_id res chain seq x y z
N SER A 1 13.32 -9.85 14.73
CA SER A 1 12.06 -9.27 15.24
C SER A 1 11.02 -9.33 14.14
N LYS A 2 9.87 -10.01 14.33
CA LYS A 2 8.78 -10.11 13.34
C LYS A 2 7.49 -9.55 13.92
N HIS A 3 7.46 -8.24 14.18
CA HIS A 3 6.25 -7.52 14.55
C HIS A 3 6.21 -6.18 13.81
N THR A 4 5.01 -5.70 13.55
CA THR A 4 4.73 -4.44 12.85
C THR A 4 3.74 -3.64 13.68
N VAL A 5 3.97 -2.33 13.81
CA VAL A 5 3.04 -1.39 14.43
C VAL A 5 2.59 -0.39 13.38
N LEU A 6 1.28 -0.21 13.25
CA LEU A 6 0.62 0.68 12.31
C LEU A 6 -0.08 1.78 13.12
N VAL A 7 0.27 3.04 12.89
CA VAL A 7 -0.46 4.18 13.45
C VAL A 7 -1.42 4.71 12.39
N ARG A 8 -2.71 4.74 12.72
CA ARG A 8 -3.80 5.21 11.87
C ARG A 8 -3.89 6.73 11.95
N SER A 9 -4.53 7.35 10.94
CA SER A 9 -4.73 8.80 10.88
C SER A 9 -5.65 9.35 11.96
N ASP A 10 -6.47 8.51 12.59
CA ASP A 10 -7.30 8.85 13.75
C ASP A 10 -6.54 8.81 15.09
N GLY A 11 -5.25 8.46 15.06
CA GLY A 11 -4.41 8.45 16.25
C GLY A 11 -4.43 7.13 17.03
N GLU A 12 -5.05 6.08 16.51
CA GLU A 12 -4.93 4.73 17.06
C GLU A 12 -3.70 3.99 16.56
N ALA A 13 -3.11 3.15 17.41
CA ALA A 13 -2.03 2.24 17.02
C ALA A 13 -2.51 0.78 17.07
N VAL A 14 -2.21 0.02 16.02
CA VAL A 14 -2.51 -1.40 15.89
C VAL A 14 -1.21 -2.15 15.67
N ALA A 15 -0.98 -3.23 16.41
CA ALA A 15 0.23 -4.04 16.26
C ALA A 15 -0.10 -5.49 15.87
N CYS A 16 0.72 -6.07 15.01
CA CYS A 16 0.56 -7.44 14.53
C CYS A 16 1.90 -8.17 14.39
N GLY A 17 1.86 -9.51 14.40
CA GLY A 17 3.03 -10.38 14.32
C GLY A 17 3.26 -11.17 15.60
N GLU A 18 4.50 -11.62 15.79
CA GLU A 18 4.93 -12.38 16.98
C GLU A 18 4.65 -11.57 18.26
N ASN A 19 4.03 -12.19 19.28
CA ASN A 19 3.64 -11.50 20.53
C ASN A 19 4.08 -12.23 21.82
N ARG A 20 5.04 -13.15 21.76
CA ARG A 20 5.51 -13.92 22.94
C ARG A 20 6.00 -13.07 24.12
N TRP A 21 6.34 -11.81 23.89
CA TRP A 21 6.83 -10.87 24.91
C TRP A 21 5.92 -9.65 25.08
N GLY A 22 4.69 -9.67 24.54
CA GLY A 22 3.77 -8.53 24.62
C GLY A 22 4.09 -7.37 23.67
N GLN A 23 4.98 -7.55 22.68
CA GLN A 23 5.37 -6.51 21.73
C GLN A 23 4.22 -6.00 20.83
N CYS A 24 3.14 -6.78 20.68
CA CYS A 24 1.92 -6.38 19.96
C CYS A 24 0.82 -5.87 20.91
N THR A 25 1.09 -5.82 22.22
CA THR A 25 0.14 -5.28 23.21
C THR A 25 0.35 -3.77 23.32
N VAL A 26 -0.37 -3.02 22.49
CA VAL A 26 -0.33 -1.55 22.49
C VAL A 26 -0.93 -1.02 23.79
N PRO A 27 -0.22 -0.17 24.56
CA PRO A 27 -0.76 0.41 25.79
C PRO A 27 -2.03 1.26 25.53
N PRO A 28 -3.00 1.28 26.45
CA PRO A 28 -4.09 2.26 26.36
C PRO A 28 -3.56 3.66 26.68
N LEU A 29 -4.05 4.67 25.96
CA LEU A 29 -3.78 6.08 26.25
C LEU A 29 -4.87 6.68 27.15
N PRO A 30 -4.52 7.64 28.03
CA PRO A 30 -5.49 8.49 28.69
C PRO A 30 -6.42 9.21 27.71
N GLU A 31 -7.62 9.58 28.18
CA GLU A 31 -8.61 10.29 27.38
C GLU A 31 -8.03 11.59 26.80
N GLY A 32 -8.28 11.84 25.51
CA GLY A 32 -7.79 13.01 24.79
C GLY A 32 -6.34 12.90 24.27
N LEU A 33 -5.65 11.78 24.48
CA LEU A 33 -4.34 11.52 23.90
C LEU A 33 -4.42 10.55 22.71
N THR A 34 -3.59 10.82 21.71
CA THR A 34 -3.49 10.03 20.47
C THR A 34 -2.04 9.63 20.21
N TYR A 35 -1.84 8.45 19.62
CA TYR A 35 -0.55 8.11 19.03
C TYR A 35 -0.32 9.00 17.83
N SER A 36 0.77 9.78 17.87
CA SER A 36 1.24 10.53 16.71
C SER A 36 2.57 9.96 16.27
N ILE A 37 2.78 9.96 14.96
CA ILE A 37 4.07 9.60 14.39
C ILE A 37 4.86 10.90 14.27
N PRO A 38 6.02 11.04 14.96
CA PRO A 38 6.86 12.21 14.80
C PRO A 38 7.16 12.46 13.33
N SER A 39 6.93 13.68 12.86
CA SER A 39 7.05 14.07 11.45
C SER A 39 8.46 13.90 10.86
N HIS A 40 9.46 13.68 11.70
CA HIS A 40 10.85 13.39 11.34
C HIS A 40 11.19 11.89 11.31
N LEU A 41 10.33 11.02 11.83
CA LEU A 41 10.49 9.57 11.65
C LEU A 41 10.22 9.23 10.19
N ARG A 42 10.94 8.24 9.69
CA ARG A 42 10.87 7.80 8.29
C ARG A 42 9.57 7.02 8.09
N THR A 43 8.43 7.70 8.15
CA THR A 43 7.12 7.06 8.01
C THR A 43 6.88 6.80 6.54
N ASP A 44 6.88 5.53 6.21
CA ASP A 44 6.41 5.06 4.93
C ASP A 44 4.87 5.02 4.96
N VAL A 45 4.23 5.56 3.94
CA VAL A 45 2.78 5.47 3.74
C VAL A 45 2.51 4.19 2.97
N VAL A 46 1.70 3.31 3.55
CA VAL A 46 1.30 2.05 2.93
C VAL A 46 0.03 2.27 2.09
N ILE A 47 0.09 1.85 0.83
CA ILE A 47 -0.99 1.96 -0.15
C ILE A 47 -1.22 0.58 -0.77
N THR A 48 -2.46 0.14 -0.80
CA THR A 48 -2.83 -1.15 -1.37
C THR A 48 -3.15 -1.01 -2.86
N LEU A 49 -2.55 -1.85 -3.69
CA LEU A 49 -2.89 -1.95 -5.11
C LEU A 49 -4.05 -2.93 -5.29
N HIS A 50 -5.19 -2.42 -5.74
CA HIS A 50 -6.38 -3.20 -6.08
C HIS A 50 -6.52 -3.28 -7.60
N PRO A 51 -6.11 -4.39 -8.23
CA PRO A 51 -6.34 -4.59 -9.65
C PRO A 51 -7.79 -4.99 -9.92
N GLY A 52 -8.34 -4.50 -11.04
CA GLY A 52 -9.67 -4.84 -11.54
C GLY A 52 -9.71 -4.82 -13.06
N ARG A 53 -10.64 -5.57 -13.65
CA ARG A 53 -10.92 -5.52 -15.09
C ARG A 53 -11.92 -4.40 -15.37
N THR A 54 -11.63 -3.59 -16.38
CA THR A 54 -12.55 -2.52 -16.84
C THR A 54 -13.10 -2.79 -18.25
N GLY A 55 -12.52 -3.76 -18.96
CA GLY A 55 -13.00 -4.25 -20.24
C GLY A 55 -12.52 -5.69 -20.50
N PRO A 56 -12.67 -6.20 -21.74
CA PRO A 56 -12.23 -7.56 -22.11
C PRO A 56 -10.74 -7.79 -21.85
N SER A 57 -9.92 -6.82 -22.28
CA SER A 57 -8.46 -6.82 -22.09
C SER A 57 -7.96 -5.66 -21.23
N ASP A 58 -8.81 -4.71 -20.86
CA ASP A 58 -8.38 -3.52 -20.11
C ASP A 58 -8.34 -3.74 -18.60
N VAL A 59 -7.25 -3.31 -17.99
CA VAL A 59 -6.98 -3.43 -16.57
C VAL A 59 -6.90 -2.04 -15.94
N GLU A 60 -7.53 -1.89 -14.78
CA GLU A 60 -7.36 -0.74 -13.90
C GLU A 60 -6.72 -1.21 -12.59
N VAL A 61 -5.68 -0.53 -12.14
CA VAL A 61 -5.06 -0.74 -10.83
C VAL A 61 -5.31 0.49 -9.98
N LYS A 62 -6.12 0.32 -8.93
CA LYS A 62 -6.45 1.37 -7.98
C LYS A 62 -5.48 1.34 -6.81
N CYS A 63 -4.97 2.51 -6.45
CA CYS A 63 -4.11 2.73 -5.29
C CYS A 63 -5.00 3.20 -4.15
N ILE A 64 -5.26 2.32 -3.18
CA ILE A 64 -6.22 2.54 -2.09
C ILE A 64 -5.46 2.80 -0.79
N GLY A 65 -5.78 3.91 -0.14
CA GLY A 65 -5.27 4.24 1.19
C GLY A 65 -5.90 3.38 2.27
N MET A 66 -5.32 3.39 3.47
CA MET A 66 -5.82 2.63 4.63
C MET A 66 -7.27 2.96 5.02
N SER A 67 -7.77 4.16 4.67
CA SER A 67 -9.17 4.56 4.88
C SER A 67 -10.15 3.92 3.88
N GLY A 68 -9.66 3.16 2.90
CA GLY A 68 -10.46 2.69 1.76
C GLY A 68 -10.65 3.73 0.66
N ALA A 69 -10.16 4.96 0.85
CA ALA A 69 -10.23 6.00 -0.18
C ALA A 69 -9.25 5.70 -1.32
N GLU A 70 -9.72 5.92 -2.56
CA GLU A 70 -8.87 5.87 -3.74
C GLU A 70 -7.96 7.10 -3.78
N VAL A 71 -6.65 6.87 -3.95
CA VAL A 71 -5.61 7.90 -4.03
C VAL A 71 -5.23 8.16 -5.48
N ALA A 72 -5.08 7.10 -6.27
CA ALA A 72 -4.72 7.15 -7.68
C ALA A 72 -5.25 5.89 -8.41
N ALA A 73 -5.32 5.93 -9.73
CA ALA A 73 -5.66 4.79 -10.56
C ALA A 73 -4.82 4.80 -11.84
N LEU A 74 -4.43 3.61 -12.31
CA LEU A 74 -3.70 3.41 -13.54
C LEU A 74 -4.49 2.49 -14.44
N LYS A 75 -4.76 2.93 -15.67
CA LYS A 75 -5.46 2.15 -16.70
C LYS A 75 -4.49 1.81 -17.82
N PHE A 76 -4.47 0.54 -18.22
CA PHE A 76 -3.63 0.07 -19.31
C PHE A 76 -4.22 -1.19 -19.93
N SER A 77 -3.86 -1.43 -21.19
CA SER A 77 -4.16 -2.68 -21.89
C SER A 77 -2.88 -3.52 -21.91
N PRO A 78 -2.78 -4.66 -21.20
CA PRO A 78 -1.55 -5.45 -21.06
C PRO A 78 -0.91 -5.88 -22.39
N GLU A 79 -1.69 -5.95 -23.46
CA GLU A 79 -1.24 -6.29 -24.83
C GLU A 79 -0.47 -5.15 -25.51
N HIS A 80 -0.78 -3.90 -25.18
CA HIS A 80 -0.25 -2.71 -25.85
C HIS A 80 0.63 -1.85 -24.96
N ASP A 81 0.36 -1.84 -23.65
CA ASP A 81 1.08 -1.05 -22.67
C ASP A 81 1.46 -1.90 -21.45
N ARG A 82 2.68 -1.69 -20.97
CA ARG A 82 3.28 -2.43 -19.85
C ARG A 82 3.89 -1.45 -18.87
N PRO A 83 3.05 -0.67 -18.15
CA PRO A 83 3.55 0.29 -17.18
C PRO A 83 4.34 -0.46 -16.10
N LEU A 84 5.38 0.18 -15.57
CA LEU A 84 6.18 -0.37 -14.50
C LEU A 84 5.49 -0.13 -13.14
N LEU A 85 5.84 -0.92 -12.12
CA LEU A 85 5.43 -0.66 -10.73
C LEU A 85 5.78 0.77 -10.28
N PHE A 86 6.90 1.30 -10.78
CA PHE A 86 7.28 2.70 -10.56
C PHE A 86 6.18 3.70 -10.93
N ALA A 87 5.44 3.47 -12.02
CA ALA A 87 4.37 4.38 -12.45
C ALA A 87 3.26 4.47 -11.40
N ALA A 88 2.88 3.32 -10.82
CA ALA A 88 1.89 3.29 -9.74
C ALA A 88 2.40 4.01 -8.48
N ARG A 89 3.66 3.77 -8.11
CA ARG A 89 4.28 4.43 -6.94
C ARG A 89 4.38 5.94 -7.14
N SER A 90 4.81 6.37 -8.32
CA SER A 90 4.96 7.78 -8.66
C SER A 90 3.63 8.51 -8.69
N ALA A 91 2.62 7.95 -9.36
CA ALA A 91 1.27 8.55 -9.41
C ALA A 91 0.67 8.71 -8.01
N THR A 92 0.86 7.70 -7.15
CA THR A 92 0.41 7.73 -5.76
C THR A 92 1.16 8.79 -4.94
N ALA A 93 2.48 8.85 -5.06
CA ALA A 93 3.32 9.80 -4.33
C ALA A 93 2.99 11.25 -4.71
N GLU A 94 2.78 11.51 -6.01
CA GLU A 94 2.36 12.82 -6.51
C GLU A 94 1.02 13.25 -5.91
N LYS A 95 0.03 12.36 -5.90
CA LYS A 95 -1.30 12.65 -5.32
C LYS A 95 -1.27 12.93 -3.82
N LEU A 96 -0.32 12.33 -3.10
CA LEU A 96 -0.13 12.53 -1.67
C LEU A 96 0.80 13.71 -1.34
N GLY A 97 1.48 14.30 -2.33
CA GLY A 97 2.52 15.31 -2.08
C GLY A 97 3.72 14.75 -1.32
N LEU A 98 4.05 13.47 -1.52
CA LEU A 98 5.12 12.77 -0.81
C LEU A 98 6.30 12.43 -1.73
N PRO A 99 7.53 12.31 -1.19
CA PRO A 99 8.62 11.70 -1.94
C PRO A 99 8.28 10.25 -2.33
N VAL A 100 8.59 9.84 -3.55
CA VAL A 100 8.27 8.48 -4.06
C VAL A 100 8.78 7.36 -3.14
N GLY A 101 9.98 7.52 -2.56
CA GLY A 101 10.57 6.56 -1.62
C GLY A 101 9.85 6.44 -0.27
N LYS A 102 8.83 7.27 -0.01
CA LYS A 102 7.96 7.21 1.17
C LYS A 102 6.67 6.46 0.92
N VAL A 103 6.36 6.08 -0.32
CA VAL A 103 5.17 5.28 -0.63
C VAL A 103 5.58 3.82 -0.71
N GLN A 104 5.00 2.98 0.16
CA GLN A 104 5.11 1.53 0.09
C GLN A 104 3.84 0.97 -0.53
N LEU A 105 3.99 0.10 -1.51
CA LEU A 105 2.88 -0.54 -2.19
C LEU A 105 2.73 -1.96 -1.67
N VAL A 106 1.50 -2.39 -1.42
CA VAL A 106 1.17 -3.75 -1.00
C VAL A 106 0.07 -4.30 -1.90
N LEU A 107 0.04 -5.62 -2.07
CA LEU A 107 -1.08 -6.31 -2.72
C LEU A 107 -2.22 -6.55 -1.72
N PRO A 108 -3.44 -6.89 -2.18
CA PRO A 108 -4.59 -7.10 -1.29
C PRO A 108 -4.39 -8.26 -0.30
N ASP A 109 -3.50 -9.20 -0.60
CA ASP A 109 -3.11 -10.30 0.29
C ASP A 109 -2.05 -9.91 1.34
N GLY A 110 -1.63 -8.64 1.36
CA GLY A 110 -0.61 -8.11 2.25
C GLY A 110 0.83 -8.26 1.75
N THR A 111 1.05 -8.80 0.54
CA THR A 111 2.39 -8.93 -0.03
C THR A 111 3.01 -7.56 -0.31
N LEU A 112 4.17 -7.30 0.29
CA LEU A 112 4.92 -6.06 0.08
C LEU A 112 5.58 -6.01 -1.31
N LEU A 113 5.46 -4.85 -1.98
CA LEU A 113 6.11 -4.53 -3.24
C LEU A 113 7.18 -3.45 -2.98
N PRO A 114 8.42 -3.86 -2.62
CA PRO A 114 9.49 -2.93 -2.29
C PRO A 114 9.96 -2.14 -3.52
N GLY A 115 10.61 -0.99 -3.29
CA GLY A 115 11.15 -0.15 -4.37
C GLY A 115 12.15 -0.87 -5.29
N SER A 116 12.80 -1.94 -4.84
CA SER A 116 13.65 -2.79 -5.69
C SER A 116 12.89 -3.49 -6.82
N ARG A 117 11.56 -3.59 -6.71
CA ARG A 117 10.67 -4.13 -7.75
C ARG A 117 10.12 -3.06 -8.68
N ASP A 118 10.53 -1.80 -8.55
CA ASP A 118 9.94 -0.69 -9.33
C ASP A 118 10.13 -0.85 -10.84
N ALA A 119 11.16 -1.57 -11.29
CA ALA A 119 11.38 -1.93 -12.69
C ALA A 119 10.54 -3.12 -13.18
N THR A 120 9.72 -3.73 -12.31
CA THR A 120 8.86 -4.85 -12.68
C THR A 120 7.63 -4.33 -13.43
N PRO A 121 7.26 -4.91 -14.60
CA PRO A 121 6.01 -4.59 -15.27
C PRO A 121 4.81 -4.87 -14.37
N LEU A 122 3.91 -3.90 -14.25
CA LEU A 122 2.68 -4.00 -13.48
C LEU A 122 1.80 -5.18 -13.93
N PRO A 123 1.63 -5.48 -15.25
CA PRO A 123 0.90 -6.66 -15.70
C PRO A 123 1.39 -7.98 -15.09
N ASP A 124 2.70 -8.13 -14.89
CA ASP A 124 3.32 -9.36 -14.37
C ASP A 124 3.05 -9.53 -12.87
N ILE A 125 2.74 -8.43 -12.19
CA ILE A 125 2.39 -8.42 -10.76
C ILE A 125 0.89 -8.69 -10.60
N VAL A 126 0.03 -8.01 -11.38
CA VAL A 126 -1.43 -8.04 -11.17
C VAL A 126 -2.15 -9.14 -11.94
N GLY A 127 -1.56 -9.64 -13.04
CA GLY A 127 -2.13 -10.72 -13.86
C GLY A 127 -2.55 -11.94 -13.03
N PRO A 128 -1.65 -12.53 -12.22
CA PRO A 128 -1.99 -13.68 -11.37
C PRO A 128 -3.10 -13.42 -10.35
N ILE A 129 -3.31 -12.16 -9.95
CA ILE A 129 -4.35 -11.77 -8.99
C ILE A 129 -5.71 -11.75 -9.70
N LEU A 130 -5.75 -11.17 -10.91
CA LEU A 130 -6.94 -11.08 -11.73
C LEU A 130 -7.44 -12.46 -12.19
N GLU A 131 -6.54 -13.42 -12.41
CA GLU A 131 -6.90 -14.81 -12.75
C GLU A 131 -7.52 -15.57 -11.59
N ARG A 132 -7.15 -15.25 -10.34
CA ARG A 132 -7.69 -15.91 -9.14
C ARG A 132 -9.03 -15.33 -8.68
N ALA A 133 -9.40 -14.17 -9.22
CA ALA A 133 -10.65 -13.47 -8.91
C ALA A 133 -11.78 -13.77 -9.91
N ALA A 134 -11.49 -14.51 -10.98
CA ALA A 134 -12.45 -15.01 -11.98
C ALA A 134 -12.91 -16.43 -11.64
#